data_AF-A0A428TH20-F1
#
_entry.id   AF-A0A428TH20-F1
#
_cell.length_a   1.000
_cell.length_b   1.000
_cell.length_c   1.000
_cell.angle_alpha   90.00
_cell.angle_beta   90.00
_cell.angle_gamma   90.00
#
_symmetry.space_group_name_H-M   'P 1'
#
loop_
_entity.id
_entity.type
_entity.pdbx_description
1 polymer ?
#
loop_
_entity_poly.entity_id
_entity_poly.type
_entity_poly.pdbx_seq_one_letter_code
_entity_poly.pdbx_strand_id
1 'polypeptide(L)'
;MPIIDSWKVEGPPVSSRCGFCSIQLHTWQERVDHLTKHFRSGATMDSWKGEHCFEPSIAAQVTNAIPPYLIAAESRALVPFSSTDPGTKDHLSQIKHATQQSFGQWDDGGAMVMSGSEPSPQSSTQQGSLDGINESSPSMMYPDVLALHLGRYAQEKMRQGIIPTDRMFQEEARRIMFDSVDPWDQTIADNDDWLSCFRSRHLRDAPGSGENSAS
;
A
#
# COMPACT_ATOMS: atom_id res chain seq x y z
N MET A 1 -34.61 -35.77 5.80
CA MET A 1 -34.06 -34.40 5.69
C MET A 1 -32.89 -34.44 4.71
N PRO A 2 -32.76 -33.51 3.76
CA PRO A 2 -31.63 -33.50 2.84
C PRO A 2 -30.34 -33.20 3.61
N ILE A 3 -29.24 -33.87 3.22
CA ILE A 3 -27.91 -33.71 3.83
C ILE A 3 -27.32 -32.41 3.27
N ILE A 4 -27.57 -31.30 3.97
CA ILE A 4 -27.19 -29.94 3.56
C ILE A 4 -25.68 -29.66 3.57
N ASP A 5 -24.87 -30.59 4.07
CA ASP A 5 -23.42 -30.41 4.24
C ASP A 5 -22.59 -31.17 3.22
N SER A 6 -23.20 -31.90 2.27
CA SER A 6 -22.45 -32.70 1.29
C SER A 6 -21.59 -31.87 0.31
N TRP A 7 -21.85 -30.56 0.20
CA TRP A 7 -21.06 -29.64 -0.61
C TRP A 7 -19.90 -29.00 0.18
N LYS A 8 -19.88 -29.13 1.52
CA LYS A 8 -18.83 -28.56 2.35
C LYS A 8 -17.61 -29.46 2.32
N VAL A 9 -16.56 -28.99 1.68
CA VAL A 9 -15.21 -29.55 1.83
C VAL A 9 -14.53 -28.73 2.93
N GLU A 10 -14.09 -29.38 4.00
CA GLU A 10 -13.25 -28.71 4.99
C GLU A 10 -11.93 -28.30 4.33
N GLY A 11 -11.64 -27.00 4.37
CA GLY A 11 -10.37 -26.48 3.89
C GLY A 11 -9.21 -26.95 4.78
N PRO A 12 -7.97 -26.91 4.28
CA PRO A 12 -6.80 -27.18 5.10
C PRO A 12 -6.74 -26.21 6.30
N PRO A 13 -6.10 -26.60 7.42
CA PRO A 13 -5.91 -25.70 8.55
C PRO A 13 -5.10 -24.48 8.11
N VAL A 14 -5.63 -23.28 8.40
CA VAL A 14 -4.99 -22.01 8.07
C VAL A 14 -4.42 -21.40 9.34
N SER A 15 -3.09 -21.40 9.47
CA SER A 15 -2.41 -20.74 10.57
C SER A 15 -2.44 -19.22 10.38
N SER A 16 -2.65 -18.48 11.46
CA SER A 16 -2.73 -17.02 11.44
C SER A 16 -2.30 -16.40 12.77
N ARG A 17 -1.88 -15.13 12.75
CA ARG A 17 -1.61 -14.33 13.93
C ARG A 17 -2.83 -13.48 14.31
N CYS A 18 -3.08 -13.36 15.60
CA CYS A 18 -3.98 -12.34 16.14
C CYS A 18 -3.27 -10.98 16.16
N GLY A 19 -3.87 -9.93 15.58
CA GLY A 19 -3.29 -8.59 15.58
C GLY A 19 -3.48 -7.82 16.89
N PHE A 20 -4.31 -8.31 17.82
CA PHE A 20 -4.53 -7.67 19.13
C PHE A 20 -3.51 -8.14 20.18
N CYS A 21 -3.12 -9.42 20.15
CA CYS A 21 -2.29 -10.04 21.19
C CYS A 21 -1.14 -10.91 20.64
N SER A 22 -0.96 -10.97 19.33
CA SER A 22 0.13 -11.70 18.64
C SER A 22 0.15 -13.23 18.79
N ILE A 23 -0.87 -13.83 19.42
CA ILE A 23 -1.01 -15.29 19.52
C ILE A 23 -1.16 -15.91 18.11
N GLN A 24 -0.48 -17.03 17.88
CA GLN A 24 -0.67 -17.89 16.71
C GLN A 24 -1.89 -18.79 16.91
N LEU A 25 -2.71 -18.86 15.88
CA LEU A 25 -3.99 -19.57 15.84
C LEU A 25 -3.90 -20.53 14.67
N HIS A 26 -4.09 -21.82 14.90
CA HIS A 26 -3.80 -22.86 13.91
C HIS A 26 -5.05 -23.34 13.15
N THR A 27 -6.24 -22.98 13.64
CA THR A 27 -7.51 -23.32 13.00
C THR A 27 -8.41 -22.11 12.83
N TRP A 28 -9.31 -22.18 11.86
CA TRP A 28 -10.31 -21.13 11.64
C TRP A 28 -11.25 -20.97 12.84
N GLN A 29 -11.70 -22.08 13.43
CA GLN A 29 -12.59 -22.06 14.58
C GLN A 29 -11.93 -21.38 15.80
N GLU A 30 -10.69 -21.75 16.10
CA GLU A 30 -9.90 -21.11 17.17
C GLU A 30 -9.77 -19.60 16.94
N ARG A 31 -9.53 -19.18 15.69
CA ARG A 31 -9.47 -17.77 15.33
C ARG A 31 -10.78 -17.04 15.59
N VAL A 32 -11.92 -17.59 15.15
CA VAL A 32 -13.23 -16.96 15.36
C VAL A 32 -13.53 -16.80 16.84
N ASP A 33 -13.33 -17.86 17.63
CA ASP A 33 -13.60 -17.85 19.08
C ASP A 33 -12.68 -16.88 19.82
N HIS A 34 -11.40 -16.84 19.42
CA HIS A 34 -10.41 -15.94 19.99
C HIS A 34 -10.72 -14.47 19.68
N LEU A 35 -10.95 -14.13 18.41
CA LEU A 35 -11.24 -12.75 18.00
C LEU A 35 -12.54 -12.23 18.62
N THR A 36 -13.55 -13.09 18.73
CA THR A 36 -14.83 -12.74 19.37
C THR A 36 -14.63 -12.25 20.81
N LYS A 37 -13.67 -12.82 21.56
CA LYS A 37 -13.36 -12.36 22.93
C LYS A 37 -12.84 -10.92 22.94
N HIS A 38 -11.94 -10.57 22.03
CA HIS A 38 -11.41 -9.21 21.90
C HIS A 38 -12.50 -8.19 21.54
N PHE A 39 -13.35 -8.51 20.57
CA PHE A 39 -14.46 -7.62 20.20
C PHE A 39 -15.48 -7.47 21.35
N ARG A 40 -15.79 -8.55 22.08
CA ARG A 40 -16.65 -8.47 23.28
C ARG A 40 -16.03 -7.66 24.41
N SER A 41 -14.70 -7.57 24.49
CA SER A 41 -14.01 -6.67 25.43
C SER A 41 -13.83 -5.24 24.90
N GLY A 42 -14.45 -4.90 23.76
CA GLY A 42 -14.44 -3.54 23.20
C GLY A 42 -13.27 -3.21 22.29
N ALA A 43 -12.45 -4.18 21.89
CA ALA A 43 -11.42 -3.94 20.89
C ALA A 43 -12.06 -3.59 19.54
N THR A 44 -11.51 -2.61 18.83
CA THR A 44 -11.89 -2.26 17.46
C THR A 44 -10.73 -2.52 16.52
N MET A 45 -10.98 -2.49 15.21
CA MET A 45 -9.91 -2.64 14.22
C MET A 45 -8.82 -1.54 14.34
N ASP A 46 -9.09 -0.40 14.99
CA ASP A 46 -8.07 0.63 15.28
C ASP A 46 -6.93 0.10 16.17
N SER A 47 -7.23 -0.89 17.01
CA SER A 47 -6.26 -1.53 17.90
C SER A 47 -5.54 -2.71 17.25
N TRP A 48 -5.92 -3.10 16.02
CA TRP A 48 -5.30 -4.21 15.32
C TRP A 48 -3.90 -3.83 14.79
N LYS A 49 -2.89 -4.67 15.05
CA LYS A 49 -1.52 -4.46 14.59
C LYS A 49 -1.02 -5.51 13.61
N GLY A 50 -0.38 -5.02 12.55
CA GLY A 50 0.26 -5.79 11.49
C GLY A 50 -0.67 -6.74 10.72
N GLU A 51 -0.04 -7.67 9.99
CA GLU A 51 -0.73 -8.60 9.08
C GLU A 51 -1.32 -9.86 9.72
N HIS A 52 -2.12 -10.61 8.96
CA HIS A 52 -2.60 -11.93 9.34
C HIS A 52 -1.50 -12.97 9.56
N CYS A 53 -0.31 -12.79 8.97
CA CYS A 53 0.77 -13.80 8.95
C CYS A 53 0.30 -15.17 8.45
N PHE A 54 -0.49 -15.19 7.38
CA PHE A 54 -0.74 -16.42 6.66
C PHE A 54 0.57 -16.96 6.07
N GLU A 55 0.62 -18.27 5.86
CA GLU A 55 1.67 -18.89 5.06
C GLU A 55 1.73 -18.25 3.66
N PRO A 56 2.91 -18.06 3.04
CA PRO A 56 3.01 -17.44 1.72
C PRO A 56 2.09 -18.03 0.64
N SER A 57 1.91 -19.35 0.65
CA SER A 57 1.03 -20.07 -0.29
C SER A 57 -0.45 -19.68 -0.14
N ILE A 58 -0.90 -19.37 1.08
CA ILE A 58 -2.26 -18.93 1.40
C ILE A 58 -2.38 -17.42 1.16
N ALA A 59 -1.39 -16.64 1.60
CA ALA A 59 -1.36 -15.19 1.39
C ALA A 59 -1.47 -14.84 -0.10
N ALA A 60 -0.79 -15.58 -0.98
CA ALA A 60 -0.86 -15.40 -2.43
C ALA A 60 -2.26 -15.65 -3.03
N GLN A 61 -3.14 -16.37 -2.34
CA GLN A 61 -4.51 -16.62 -2.79
C GLN A 61 -5.48 -15.50 -2.35
N VAL A 62 -5.05 -14.64 -1.41
CA VAL A 62 -5.86 -13.51 -0.96
C VAL A 62 -5.81 -12.43 -2.04
N THR A 63 -6.98 -12.12 -2.62
CA THR A 63 -7.15 -11.10 -3.66
C THR A 63 -8.25 -10.13 -3.24
N ASN A 64 -8.21 -8.91 -3.77
CA ASN A 64 -9.19 -7.86 -3.44
C ASN A 64 -9.35 -7.67 -1.91
N ALA A 65 -8.23 -7.55 -1.20
CA ALA A 65 -8.24 -7.44 0.25
C ALA A 65 -7.28 -6.35 0.71
N ILE A 66 -7.67 -5.66 1.78
CA ILE A 66 -6.82 -4.69 2.44
C ILE A 66 -6.15 -5.33 3.66
N PRO A 67 -4.86 -5.02 3.88
CA PRO A 67 -4.18 -5.35 5.12
C PRO A 67 -5.00 -5.06 6.39
N PRO A 68 -5.09 -5.98 7.36
CA PRO A 68 -5.91 -5.79 8.56
C PRO A 68 -5.61 -4.53 9.36
N TYR A 69 -4.34 -4.13 9.42
CA TYR A 69 -3.91 -2.92 10.12
C TYR A 69 -4.34 -1.62 9.42
N LEU A 70 -4.77 -1.70 8.16
CA LEU A 70 -5.32 -0.58 7.41
C LEU A 70 -6.84 -0.51 7.44
N ILE A 71 -7.55 -1.60 7.79
CA ILE A 71 -9.01 -1.68 7.72
C ILE A 71 -9.68 -0.52 8.48
N ALA A 72 -9.16 -0.16 9.66
CA ALA A 72 -9.72 0.94 10.44
C ALA A 72 -9.56 2.30 9.74
N ALA A 73 -8.36 2.62 9.25
CA ALA A 73 -8.10 3.85 8.52
C ALA A 73 -8.94 3.91 7.23
N GLU A 74 -8.97 2.80 6.48
CA GLU A 74 -9.75 2.69 5.24
C GLU A 74 -11.24 2.85 5.47
N SER A 75 -11.78 2.32 6.57
CA SER A 75 -13.21 2.46 6.88
C SER A 75 -13.67 3.91 7.05
N ARG A 76 -12.72 4.84 7.26
CA ARG A 76 -12.94 6.29 7.38
C ARG A 76 -12.61 7.07 6.11
N ALA A 77 -12.12 6.40 5.06
CA ALA A 77 -11.84 7.05 3.79
C ALA A 77 -13.12 7.57 3.14
N LEU A 78 -13.01 8.55 2.22
CA LEU A 78 -14.15 9.10 1.49
C LEU A 78 -14.95 8.03 0.75
N VAL A 79 -14.23 7.10 0.11
CA VAL A 79 -14.80 5.94 -0.56
C VAL A 79 -14.14 4.70 0.04
N PRO A 80 -14.71 4.15 1.14
CA PRO A 80 -14.16 2.97 1.77
C PRO A 80 -14.10 1.80 0.80
N PHE A 81 -13.03 1.01 0.87
CA PHE A 81 -12.94 -0.21 0.10
C PHE A 81 -14.15 -1.13 0.27
N SER A 82 -14.66 -1.58 -0.87
CA SER A 82 -15.61 -2.65 -0.95
C SER A 82 -15.24 -3.62 -2.08
N SER A 83 -15.24 -4.91 -1.77
CA SER A 83 -14.99 -5.95 -2.77
C SER A 83 -16.16 -6.13 -3.74
N THR A 84 -17.34 -5.59 -3.42
CA THR A 84 -18.58 -5.80 -4.19
C THR A 84 -19.13 -4.52 -4.82
N ASP A 85 -18.74 -3.35 -4.32
CA ASP A 85 -19.24 -2.06 -4.81
C ASP A 85 -18.39 -1.54 -5.99
N PRO A 86 -19.00 -1.28 -7.17
CA PRO A 86 -18.32 -0.64 -8.28
C PRO A 86 -17.72 0.73 -7.94
N GLY A 87 -18.28 1.49 -6.98
CA GLY A 87 -17.76 2.82 -6.61
C GLY A 87 -16.29 2.82 -6.19
N THR A 88 -15.82 1.74 -5.56
CA THR A 88 -14.40 1.56 -5.22
C THR A 88 -13.51 1.49 -6.46
N LYS A 89 -14.00 0.89 -7.56
CA LYS A 89 -13.24 0.77 -8.82
C LYS A 89 -13.12 2.10 -9.55
N ASP A 90 -14.19 2.89 -9.53
CA ASP A 90 -14.20 4.21 -10.14
C ASP A 90 -13.25 5.15 -9.40
N HIS A 91 -13.29 5.16 -8.07
CA HIS A 91 -12.38 5.94 -7.24
C HIS A 91 -10.91 5.53 -7.46
N LEU A 92 -10.63 4.22 -7.49
CA LEU A 92 -9.30 3.71 -7.82
C LEU A 92 -8.83 4.17 -9.21
N SER A 93 -9.74 4.23 -10.19
CA SER A 93 -9.42 4.69 -11.55
C SER A 93 -9.08 6.19 -11.57
N GLN A 94 -9.81 7.01 -10.80
CA GLN A 94 -9.50 8.44 -10.62
C GLN A 94 -8.12 8.64 -10.00
N ILE A 95 -7.80 7.90 -8.94
CA ILE A 95 -6.50 7.98 -8.28
C ILE A 95 -5.37 7.56 -9.23
N LYS A 96 -5.55 6.47 -9.98
CA LYS A 96 -4.57 6.03 -11.00
C LYS A 96 -4.31 7.11 -12.06
N HIS A 97 -5.34 7.84 -12.46
CA HIS A 97 -5.18 8.93 -13.40
C HIS A 97 -4.42 10.12 -12.78
N ALA A 98 -4.74 10.50 -11.54
CA ALA A 98 -4.06 11.58 -10.82
C ALA A 98 -2.55 11.28 -10.62
N THR A 99 -2.19 10.04 -10.29
CA THR A 99 -0.78 9.63 -10.16
C THR A 99 -0.05 9.70 -11.50
N GLN A 100 -0.69 9.22 -12.59
CA GLN A 100 -0.14 9.31 -13.95
C GLN A 100 0.14 10.75 -14.40
N GLN A 101 -0.78 11.67 -14.14
CA GLN A 101 -0.61 13.09 -14.46
C GLN A 101 0.55 13.72 -13.69
N SER A 102 0.69 13.37 -12.42
CA SER A 102 1.79 13.86 -11.57
C SER A 102 3.16 13.44 -12.11
N PHE A 103 3.29 12.22 -12.64
CA PHE A 103 4.54 11.79 -13.29
C PHE A 103 4.88 12.62 -14.52
N GLY A 104 3.90 12.86 -15.40
CA GLY A 104 4.12 13.66 -16.61
C GLY A 104 4.64 15.06 -16.28
N GLN A 105 4.17 15.65 -15.19
CA GLN A 105 4.63 16.96 -14.72
C GLN A 105 6.07 16.93 -14.16
N TRP A 106 6.53 15.82 -13.60
CA TRP A 106 7.91 15.69 -13.12
C TRP A 106 8.90 15.48 -14.25
N ASP A 107 8.49 14.83 -15.34
CA ASP A 107 9.32 14.56 -16.52
C ASP A 107 9.48 15.82 -17.40
N ASP A 108 8.40 16.60 -17.59
CA ASP A 108 8.41 17.82 -18.41
C ASP A 108 9.21 18.98 -17.77
N GLY A 109 9.38 18.96 -16.44
CA GLY A 109 10.19 19.94 -15.71
C GLY A 109 11.71 19.84 -15.95
N GLY A 110 12.18 18.82 -16.68
CA GLY A 110 13.57 18.65 -17.12
C GLY A 110 13.83 19.08 -18.57
N ALA A 111 12.78 19.35 -19.36
CA ALA A 111 12.91 19.72 -20.76
C ALA A 111 12.70 21.23 -20.94
N MET A 112 13.78 22.01 -20.81
CA MET A 112 13.79 23.36 -21.37
C MET A 112 13.42 23.30 -22.86
N VAL A 113 12.29 23.92 -23.20
CA VAL A 113 11.81 24.16 -24.56
C VAL A 113 12.95 24.71 -25.42
N MET A 114 13.42 23.89 -26.35
CA MET A 114 14.07 24.36 -27.55
C MET A 114 13.29 23.82 -28.74
N SER A 115 12.55 24.74 -29.34
CA SER A 115 11.80 24.55 -30.57
C SER A 115 12.75 24.13 -31.70
N GLY A 116 12.53 22.96 -32.31
CA GLY A 116 13.12 22.63 -33.61
C GLY A 116 13.50 21.16 -33.83
N SER A 117 12.67 20.48 -34.62
CA SER A 117 12.96 19.30 -35.46
C SER A 117 12.87 17.90 -34.85
N GLU A 118 12.08 17.08 -35.54
CA GLU A 118 11.70 15.67 -35.33
C GLU A 118 12.85 14.67 -35.68
N PRO A 119 12.69 13.34 -35.52
CA PRO A 119 13.37 12.56 -34.51
C PRO A 119 14.44 11.61 -35.08
N SER A 120 15.36 11.12 -34.22
CA SER A 120 16.12 9.91 -34.53
C SER A 120 16.49 9.11 -33.29
N PRO A 121 16.58 7.78 -33.44
CA PRO A 121 16.37 6.85 -32.34
C PRO A 121 17.69 6.46 -31.65
N GLN A 122 17.51 5.85 -30.48
CA GLN A 122 18.49 5.08 -29.70
C GLN A 122 19.30 5.88 -28.69
N SER A 123 18.95 5.68 -27.42
CA SER A 123 19.91 5.35 -26.36
C SER A 123 19.17 4.70 -25.20
N SER A 124 19.16 3.36 -25.23
CA SER A 124 18.87 2.50 -24.10
C SER A 124 19.86 2.78 -22.97
N THR A 125 19.42 3.52 -21.95
CA THR A 125 20.14 3.65 -20.68
C THR A 125 19.29 3.00 -19.60
N GLN A 126 19.85 1.96 -19.00
CA GLN A 126 19.25 1.11 -17.98
C GLN A 126 18.84 1.97 -16.77
N GLN A 127 17.53 2.21 -16.62
CA GLN A 127 16.94 2.76 -15.41
C GLN A 127 16.88 1.66 -14.34
N GLY A 128 17.36 2.00 -13.14
CA GLY A 128 17.49 1.09 -12.00
C GLY A 128 16.17 0.46 -11.59
N SER A 129 16.28 -0.83 -11.29
CA SER A 129 15.25 -1.83 -10.99
C SER A 129 14.15 -1.40 -10.01
N LEU A 130 12.90 -1.67 -10.41
CA LEU A 130 11.68 -1.75 -9.60
C LEU A 130 11.24 -3.22 -9.43
N ASP A 131 12.15 -4.14 -9.12
CA ASP A 131 11.88 -5.60 -9.08
C ASP A 131 10.93 -6.10 -7.96
N GLY A 132 10.25 -5.22 -7.23
CA GLY A 132 9.30 -5.61 -6.18
C GLY A 132 7.82 -5.52 -6.55
N ILE A 133 7.46 -4.71 -7.55
CA ILE A 133 6.06 -4.45 -7.89
C ILE A 133 5.95 -4.43 -9.42
N ASN A 134 5.58 -5.57 -10.00
CA ASN A 134 5.35 -5.68 -11.44
C ASN A 134 4.16 -4.77 -11.84
N GLU A 135 4.44 -3.66 -12.53
CA GLU A 135 3.48 -2.72 -13.14
C GLU A 135 2.42 -3.41 -14.01
N SER A 136 2.67 -4.66 -14.43
CA SER A 136 1.80 -5.44 -15.30
C SER A 136 0.89 -6.44 -14.57
N SER A 137 0.84 -6.44 -13.22
CA SER A 137 0.04 -7.41 -12.46
C SER A 137 -1.42 -6.95 -12.24
N PRO A 138 -2.43 -7.82 -12.44
CA PRO A 138 -3.83 -7.43 -12.39
C PRO A 138 -4.31 -7.24 -10.93
N SER A 139 -5.02 -6.14 -10.68
CA SER A 139 -5.69 -5.74 -9.42
C SER A 139 -4.85 -5.06 -8.32
N MET A 140 -3.94 -4.15 -8.68
CA MET A 140 -3.44 -3.18 -7.69
C MET A 140 -4.58 -2.43 -7.02
N MET A 141 -4.54 -2.38 -5.69
CA MET A 141 -5.49 -1.62 -4.88
C MET A 141 -4.95 -0.22 -4.59
N TYR A 142 -5.77 0.64 -3.97
CA TYR A 142 -5.36 2.00 -3.65
C TYR A 142 -4.03 2.07 -2.86
N PRO A 143 -3.81 1.25 -1.81
CA PRO A 143 -2.52 1.25 -1.11
C PRO A 143 -1.32 0.94 -1.99
N ASP A 144 -1.47 0.05 -2.96
CA ASP A 144 -0.38 -0.31 -3.89
C ASP A 144 -0.09 0.83 -4.87
N VAL A 145 -1.16 1.44 -5.42
CA VAL A 145 -1.06 2.58 -6.33
C VAL A 145 -0.40 3.77 -5.63
N LEU A 146 -0.81 4.06 -4.39
CA LEU A 146 -0.22 5.15 -3.62
C LEU A 146 1.24 4.85 -3.26
N ALA A 147 1.56 3.64 -2.79
CA ALA A 147 2.93 3.26 -2.47
C ALA A 147 3.86 3.40 -3.67
N LEU A 148 3.42 2.93 -4.85
CA LEU A 148 4.18 3.11 -6.08
C LEU A 148 4.40 4.59 -6.42
N HIS A 149 3.36 5.41 -6.28
CA HIS A 149 3.42 6.85 -6.51
C HIS A 149 4.41 7.56 -5.60
N LEU A 150 4.29 7.32 -4.29
CA LEU A 150 5.17 7.92 -3.31
C LEU A 150 6.62 7.44 -3.45
N GLY A 151 6.84 6.21 -3.93
CA GLY A 151 8.18 5.69 -4.23
C GLY A 151 8.86 6.50 -5.35
N ARG A 152 8.13 6.76 -6.44
CA ARG A 152 8.63 7.60 -7.55
C ARG A 152 8.78 9.07 -7.12
N TYR A 153 7.85 9.59 -6.32
CA TYR A 153 7.97 10.93 -5.71
C TYR A 153 9.26 11.06 -4.89
N ALA A 154 9.55 10.04 -4.06
CA ALA A 154 10.76 10.02 -3.24
C ALA A 154 12.02 10.08 -4.11
N GLN A 155 12.08 9.28 -5.17
CA GLN A 155 13.20 9.26 -6.11
C GLN A 155 13.43 10.64 -6.74
N GLU A 156 12.36 11.30 -7.18
CA GLU A 156 12.46 12.63 -7.78
C GLU A 156 12.94 13.68 -6.77
N LYS A 157 12.44 13.65 -5.54
CA LYS A 157 12.91 14.55 -4.48
C LYS A 157 14.37 14.30 -4.11
N MET A 158 14.79 13.05 -4.05
CA MET A 158 16.19 12.69 -3.84
C MET A 158 17.09 13.16 -4.99
N ARG A 159 16.62 13.09 -6.25
CA ARG A 159 17.33 13.63 -7.42
C ARG A 159 17.54 15.14 -7.32
N GLN A 160 16.60 15.86 -6.72
CA GLN A 160 16.69 17.29 -6.41
C GLN A 160 17.54 17.60 -5.16
N GLY A 161 18.13 16.60 -4.50
CA GLY A 161 18.92 16.75 -3.28
C GLY A 161 18.08 16.93 -2.01
N ILE A 162 16.78 16.65 -2.06
CA ILE A 162 15.86 16.75 -0.92
C ILE A 162 15.67 15.37 -0.30
N ILE A 163 15.87 15.25 1.01
CA ILE A 163 15.58 14.02 1.76
C ILE A 163 14.07 13.96 2.05
N PRO A 164 13.32 12.98 1.50
CA PRO A 164 11.88 12.90 1.71
C PRO A 164 11.51 12.67 3.18
N THR A 165 10.63 13.52 3.69
CA THR A 165 10.08 13.42 5.05
C THR A 165 8.69 12.81 5.04
N ASP A 166 8.24 12.31 6.19
CA ASP A 166 6.90 11.74 6.37
C ASP A 166 5.81 12.76 6.01
N ARG A 167 6.02 14.01 6.39
CA ARG A 167 5.15 15.13 6.04
C ARG A 167 5.03 15.31 4.52
N MET A 168 6.13 15.19 3.78
CA MET A 168 6.10 15.31 2.31
C MET A 168 5.28 14.17 1.69
N PHE A 169 5.39 12.96 2.21
CA PHE A 169 4.59 11.82 1.75
C PHE A 169 3.10 11.98 2.04
N GLN A 170 2.77 12.47 3.23
CA GLN A 170 1.38 12.74 3.62
C GLN A 170 0.77 13.87 2.76
N GLU A 171 1.49 14.97 2.56
CA GLU A 171 1.04 16.08 1.69
C GLU A 171 0.90 15.64 0.22
N GLU A 172 1.79 14.78 -0.29
CA GLU A 172 1.67 14.20 -1.63
C GLU A 172 0.44 13.29 -1.74
N ALA A 173 0.19 12.44 -0.73
CA ALA A 173 -0.98 11.57 -0.71
C ALA A 173 -2.29 12.36 -0.72
N ARG A 174 -2.36 13.46 0.04
CA ARG A 174 -3.52 14.36 0.04
C ARG A 174 -3.72 15.04 -1.31
N ARG A 175 -2.64 15.48 -1.97
CA ARG A 175 -2.76 16.07 -3.32
C ARG A 175 -3.32 15.09 -4.33
N ILE A 176 -2.92 13.82 -4.25
CA ILE A 176 -3.46 12.78 -5.13
C ILE A 176 -4.92 12.44 -4.83
N MET A 177 -5.31 12.34 -3.55
CA MET A 177 -6.64 11.88 -3.17
C MET A 177 -7.69 13.00 -3.16
N PHE A 178 -7.31 14.22 -2.80
CA PHE A 178 -8.23 15.33 -2.51
C PHE A 178 -7.93 16.61 -3.31
N ASP A 179 -6.85 16.64 -4.12
CA ASP A 179 -6.33 17.87 -4.76
C ASP A 179 -6.07 18.99 -3.74
N SER A 180 -5.61 18.59 -2.55
CA SER A 180 -5.53 19.41 -1.34
C SER A 180 -4.29 19.04 -0.53
N VAL A 181 -3.88 19.91 0.39
CA VAL A 181 -2.88 19.61 1.44
C VAL A 181 -3.43 19.88 2.84
N ASP A 182 -4.76 19.96 2.99
CA ASP A 182 -5.42 20.19 4.27
C ASP A 182 -5.10 19.04 5.24
N PRO A 183 -4.54 19.31 6.44
CA PRO A 183 -4.28 18.26 7.42
C PRO A 183 -5.50 17.44 7.85
N TRP A 184 -6.72 17.95 7.67
CA TRP A 184 -7.96 17.23 7.94
C TRP A 184 -8.29 16.15 6.89
N ASP A 185 -7.70 16.23 5.71
CA ASP A 185 -7.82 15.21 4.67
C ASP A 185 -6.94 14.02 5.05
N GLN A 186 -7.52 13.01 5.69
CA GLN A 186 -6.81 11.82 6.13
C GLN A 186 -6.69 10.78 5.01
N THR A 187 -5.50 10.24 4.85
CA THR A 187 -5.17 9.19 3.90
C THR A 187 -4.53 8.01 4.62
N ILE A 188 -4.30 6.89 3.91
CA ILE A 188 -3.52 5.78 4.45
C ILE A 188 -2.06 6.15 4.77
N ALA A 189 -1.54 7.25 4.20
CA ALA A 189 -0.20 7.75 4.50
C ALA A 189 -0.09 8.38 5.90
N ASP A 190 -1.23 8.64 6.55
CA ASP A 190 -1.30 9.09 7.95
C ASP A 190 -1.29 7.90 8.94
N ASN A 191 -1.24 6.66 8.45
CA ASN A 191 -1.06 5.47 9.28
C ASN A 191 0.44 5.19 9.49
N ASP A 192 0.93 5.31 10.73
CA ASP A 192 2.34 5.13 11.07
C ASP A 192 2.90 3.74 10.69
N ASP A 193 2.09 2.69 10.85
CA ASP A 193 2.50 1.31 10.53
C ASP A 193 2.71 1.19 9.01
N TRP A 194 1.78 1.73 8.21
CA TRP A 194 1.89 1.76 6.75
C TRP A 194 3.09 2.56 6.28
N LEU A 195 3.25 3.79 6.79
CA LEU A 195 4.32 4.68 6.36
C LEU A 195 5.69 4.11 6.72
N SER A 196 5.83 3.49 7.89
CA SER A 196 7.05 2.77 8.30
C SER A 196 7.39 1.61 7.37
N CYS A 197 6.39 0.80 7.00
CA CYS A 197 6.56 -0.28 6.02
C CYS A 197 6.94 0.25 4.63
N PHE A 198 6.28 1.30 4.17
CA PHE A 198 6.58 1.98 2.90
C PHE A 198 8.03 2.47 2.88
N ARG A 199 8.47 3.22 3.90
CA ARG A 199 9.86 3.71 4.00
C ARG A 199 10.87 2.57 3.98
N SER A 200 10.59 1.52 4.75
CA SER A 200 11.48 0.36 4.83
C SER A 200 11.62 -0.37 3.48
N ARG A 201 10.56 -0.37 2.66
CA ARG A 201 10.57 -1.02 1.35
C ARG A 201 11.19 -0.16 0.25
N HIS A 202 10.99 1.16 0.30
CA HIS A 202 11.30 2.04 -0.83
C HIS A 202 12.51 2.97 -0.58
N LEU A 203 12.96 3.15 0.67
CA LEU A 203 14.02 4.11 1.02
C LEU A 203 15.28 3.46 1.62
N ARG A 204 15.33 2.13 1.83
CA ARG A 204 16.48 1.46 2.48
C ARG A 204 17.74 1.37 1.62
N ASP A 205 17.65 1.65 0.32
CA ASP A 205 18.80 1.59 -0.60
C ASP A 205 19.45 2.95 -0.88
N ALA A 206 19.14 3.99 -0.09
CA ALA A 206 19.88 5.26 -0.17
C ALA A 206 21.31 5.06 0.39
N PRO A 207 22.38 5.27 -0.40
CA PRO A 207 23.74 5.06 0.06
C PRO A 207 24.11 6.20 1.03
N GLY A 208 24.04 5.94 2.34
CA GLY A 208 24.27 7.03 3.29
C GLY A 208 24.20 6.70 4.78
N SER A 209 24.50 5.48 5.20
CA SER A 209 24.77 5.22 6.61
C SER A 209 25.84 4.13 6.76
N GLY A 210 27.06 4.45 6.30
CA GLY A 210 28.25 3.76 6.78
C GLY A 210 28.47 4.15 8.24
N GLU A 211 28.20 3.22 9.14
CA GLU A 211 28.57 3.29 10.54
C GLU A 211 30.10 3.39 10.65
N ASN A 212 30.60 4.60 10.89
CA ASN A 212 31.90 4.81 11.50
C ASN A 212 31.73 4.63 13.01
N SER A 213 32.17 3.49 13.55
CA SER A 213 32.75 3.40 14.90
C SER A 213 33.50 2.07 15.05
N ALA A 214 34.75 2.08 14.59
CA ALA A 214 35.80 1.26 15.16
C ALA A 214 36.68 2.18 16.00
N SER A 215 36.70 1.96 17.32
CA SER A 215 37.86 2.14 18.24
C SER A 215 37.45 1.66 19.62
#